data_AF-I7LWQ3-F1
#
_entry.id   AF-I7LWQ3-F1
#
_cell.length_a   1.000
_cell.length_b   1.000
_cell.length_c   1.000
_cell.angle_alpha   90.00
_cell.angle_beta   90.00
_cell.angle_gamma   90.00
#
_symmetry.space_group_name_H-M   'P 1'
#
loop_
_entity.id
_entity.type
_entity.pdbx_description
1 polymer ?
#
loop_
_entity_poly.entity_id
_entity_poly.type
_entity_poly.pdbx_seq_one_letter_code
_entity_poly.pdbx_strand_id
1 'polypeptide(L)'
;MEQSKDNLQAMIEHSEEQFRAQFDPNNPLYHQGDKTPVPIGGVRVPESMNTMYPSNVNNLNEYINDQPKEINYGPEYDQISQERNQFLNFKKVIAQITQVLEAILRHKEHFKTKGDPTNQSHVEKLNENIQKESEKLTAILEEIQPLAKIVLESEFKARYDGLTEILEHAKTEFKNKEDLTDFCFKLKKYSANSFTDAGKLMDKLKKIKKDYAAKTANTNTTQEEVKTN
;
A
#
# COMPACT_ATOMS: atom_id res chain seq x y z
N MET A 1 -27.87 31.12 -23.24
CA MET A 1 -27.06 30.04 -22.64
C MET A 1 -27.69 28.66 -22.81
N GLU A 2 -28.98 28.52 -23.16
CA GLU A 2 -29.61 27.20 -23.41
C GLU A 2 -29.15 26.51 -24.70
N GLN A 3 -28.96 27.24 -25.81
CA GLN A 3 -28.50 26.67 -27.09
C GLN A 3 -27.14 25.94 -27.03
N SER A 4 -26.31 26.22 -26.03
CA SER A 4 -25.02 25.55 -25.84
C SER A 4 -25.14 24.18 -25.17
N LYS A 5 -26.22 23.94 -24.41
CA LYS A 5 -26.45 22.66 -23.71
C LYS A 5 -27.02 21.61 -24.65
N ASP A 6 -27.94 22.00 -25.51
CA ASP A 6 -28.56 21.10 -26.50
C ASP A 6 -27.54 20.56 -27.51
N ASN A 7 -26.56 21.40 -27.89
CA ASN A 7 -25.50 21.02 -28.82
C ASN A 7 -24.50 20.03 -28.17
N LEU A 8 -24.22 20.18 -26.87
CA LEU A 8 -23.36 19.26 -26.14
C LEU A 8 -24.03 17.90 -25.93
N GLN A 9 -25.34 17.90 -25.62
CA GLN A 9 -26.11 16.67 -25.44
C GLN A 9 -26.15 15.84 -26.73
N ALA A 10 -26.41 16.46 -27.87
CA ALA A 10 -26.41 15.79 -29.17
C ALA A 10 -25.02 15.21 -29.55
N MET A 11 -23.93 15.91 -29.19
CA MET A 11 -22.57 15.39 -29.39
C MET A 11 -22.28 14.16 -28.52
N ILE A 12 -22.77 14.14 -27.28
CA ILE A 12 -22.62 12.99 -26.37
C ILE A 12 -23.39 11.78 -26.92
N GLU A 13 -24.64 11.98 -27.33
CA GLU A 13 -25.48 10.89 -27.87
C GLU A 13 -24.87 10.29 -29.14
N HIS A 14 -24.38 11.12 -30.06
CA HIS A 14 -23.72 10.62 -31.27
C HIS A 14 -22.40 9.87 -30.95
N SER A 15 -21.65 10.33 -29.94
CA SER A 15 -20.46 9.63 -29.46
C SER A 15 -20.80 8.28 -28.81
N GLU A 16 -21.91 8.19 -28.08
CA GLU A 16 -22.37 6.94 -27.46
C GLU A 16 -22.85 5.93 -28.52
N GLU A 17 -23.56 6.38 -29.55
CA GLU A 17 -23.96 5.51 -30.66
C GLU A 17 -22.76 4.96 -31.43
N GLN A 18 -21.77 5.81 -31.72
CA GLN A 18 -20.52 5.38 -32.35
C GLN A 18 -19.73 4.41 -31.46
N PHE A 19 -19.75 4.64 -30.14
CA PHE A 19 -19.11 3.73 -29.19
C PHE A 19 -19.82 2.37 -29.17
N ARG A 20 -21.16 2.34 -29.06
CA ARG A 20 -21.95 1.09 -29.07
C ARG A 20 -21.77 0.31 -30.38
N ALA A 21 -21.67 1.00 -31.51
CA ALA A 21 -21.41 0.39 -32.81
C ALA A 21 -20.10 -0.41 -32.87
N GLN A 22 -19.08 -0.07 -32.06
CA GLN A 22 -17.81 -0.81 -32.02
C GLN A 22 -17.96 -2.19 -31.35
N PHE A 23 -19.03 -2.42 -30.59
CA PHE A 23 -19.28 -3.67 -29.86
C PHE A 23 -20.37 -4.54 -30.50
N ASP A 24 -21.04 -4.09 -31.55
CA ASP A 24 -22.00 -4.90 -32.31
C ASP A 24 -21.28 -5.70 -33.41
N PRO A 25 -21.23 -7.05 -33.34
CA PRO A 25 -20.55 -7.89 -34.32
C PRO A 25 -21.07 -7.75 -35.76
N ASN A 26 -22.30 -7.26 -35.92
CA ASN A 26 -22.92 -7.05 -37.23
C ASN A 26 -22.61 -5.67 -37.82
N ASN A 27 -22.01 -4.77 -37.04
CA ASN A 27 -21.68 -3.43 -37.49
C ASN A 27 -20.36 -3.42 -38.29
N PRO A 28 -20.27 -2.68 -39.41
CA PRO A 28 -19.01 -2.53 -40.16
C PRO A 28 -17.85 -1.95 -39.35
N LEU A 29 -18.15 -1.20 -38.29
CA LEU A 29 -17.18 -0.57 -37.39
C LEU A 29 -16.78 -1.47 -36.20
N TYR A 30 -17.26 -2.72 -36.13
CA TYR A 30 -16.86 -3.68 -35.10
C TYR A 30 -15.34 -3.85 -35.10
N HIS A 31 -14.69 -3.52 -33.99
CA HIS A 31 -13.21 -3.48 -33.86
C HIS A 31 -12.49 -2.79 -35.02
N GLN A 32 -13.03 -1.65 -35.49
CA GLN A 32 -12.45 -0.88 -36.61
C GLN A 32 -12.32 -1.68 -37.92
N GLY A 33 -13.16 -2.70 -38.11
CA GLY A 33 -13.14 -3.58 -39.28
C GLY A 33 -12.25 -4.82 -39.14
N ASP A 34 -11.54 -4.99 -38.02
CA ASP A 34 -10.76 -6.19 -37.74
C ASP A 34 -11.63 -7.28 -37.12
N LYS A 35 -12.07 -8.22 -37.96
CA LYS A 35 -12.85 -9.40 -37.53
C LYS A 35 -11.95 -10.59 -37.17
N THR A 36 -10.62 -10.42 -37.14
CA THR A 36 -9.75 -11.53 -36.77
C THR A 36 -10.00 -11.93 -35.32
N PRO A 37 -10.41 -13.18 -35.05
CA PRO A 37 -10.63 -13.62 -33.68
C PRO A 37 -9.29 -13.64 -32.95
N VAL A 38 -9.21 -12.90 -31.84
CA VAL A 38 -8.05 -12.94 -30.97
C VAL A 38 -7.92 -14.37 -30.42
N PRO A 39 -6.80 -15.07 -30.66
CA PRO A 39 -6.64 -16.43 -30.20
C PRO A 39 -6.69 -16.48 -28.67
N ILE A 40 -7.72 -17.16 -28.15
CA ILE A 40 -7.89 -17.39 -26.72
C ILE A 40 -6.85 -18.42 -26.30
N GLY A 41 -5.94 -18.04 -25.38
CA GLY A 41 -4.91 -18.96 -24.86
C GLY A 41 -3.46 -18.44 -24.90
N GLY A 42 -3.23 -17.17 -25.23
CA GLY A 42 -1.94 -16.51 -24.95
C GLY A 42 -0.75 -17.01 -25.77
N VAL A 43 -0.95 -17.77 -26.84
CA VAL A 43 0.17 -18.38 -27.61
C VAL A 43 1.02 -17.32 -28.32
N ARG A 44 0.44 -16.16 -28.69
CA ARG A 44 1.11 -15.09 -29.45
C ARG A 44 1.09 -13.77 -28.68
N VAL A 45 2.24 -13.10 -28.60
CA VAL A 45 2.35 -11.72 -28.11
C VAL A 45 1.80 -10.76 -29.19
N PRO A 46 0.86 -9.87 -28.86
CA PRO A 46 0.37 -8.87 -29.82
C PRO A 46 1.50 -7.96 -30.31
N GLU A 47 1.47 -7.59 -31.60
CA GLU A 47 2.55 -6.79 -32.22
C GLU A 47 2.78 -5.44 -31.52
N SER A 48 1.73 -4.87 -30.94
CA SER A 48 1.78 -3.63 -30.14
C SER A 48 2.49 -3.77 -28.79
N MET A 49 2.72 -5.01 -28.32
CA MET A 49 3.35 -5.32 -27.03
C MET A 49 4.75 -5.93 -27.16
N ASN A 50 5.31 -5.98 -28.37
CA ASN A 50 6.65 -6.53 -28.63
C ASN A 50 7.78 -5.85 -27.83
N THR A 51 7.55 -4.67 -27.24
CA THR A 51 8.52 -3.95 -26.39
C THR A 51 8.47 -4.33 -24.91
N MET A 52 7.38 -4.94 -24.43
CA MET A 52 7.24 -5.37 -23.03
C MET A 52 7.78 -6.77 -22.77
N TYR A 53 8.05 -7.52 -23.84
CA TYR A 53 8.61 -8.87 -23.78
C TYR A 53 9.98 -8.89 -24.47
N PRO A 54 10.92 -9.73 -24.02
CA PRO A 54 12.21 -9.88 -24.70
C PRO A 54 12.01 -10.24 -26.18
N SER A 55 12.83 -9.65 -27.06
CA SER A 55 12.65 -9.70 -28.53
C SER A 55 12.73 -11.11 -29.15
N ASN A 56 13.09 -12.12 -28.36
CA ASN A 56 13.21 -13.53 -28.74
C ASN A 56 12.01 -14.40 -28.30
N VAL A 57 11.00 -13.82 -27.63
CA VAL A 57 9.81 -14.56 -27.19
C VAL A 57 8.78 -14.63 -28.32
N ASN A 58 8.93 -15.63 -29.19
CA ASN A 58 7.91 -15.95 -30.20
C ASN A 58 6.73 -16.76 -29.61
N ASN A 59 6.91 -17.34 -28.42
CA ASN A 59 5.96 -18.19 -27.73
C ASN A 59 5.90 -17.80 -26.25
N LEU A 60 4.78 -17.22 -25.83
CA LEU A 60 4.60 -16.75 -24.44
C LEU A 60 4.67 -17.91 -23.44
N ASN A 61 4.29 -19.13 -23.84
CA ASN A 61 4.33 -20.30 -22.96
C ASN A 61 5.76 -20.72 -22.61
N GLU A 62 6.71 -20.59 -23.53
CA GLU A 62 8.13 -20.83 -23.24
C GLU A 62 8.67 -19.79 -22.25
N TYR A 63 8.34 -18.52 -22.46
CA TYR A 63 8.71 -17.46 -21.53
C TYR A 63 8.09 -17.62 -20.14
N ILE A 64 6.82 -18.02 -20.05
CA ILE A 64 6.14 -18.31 -18.77
C ILE A 64 6.79 -19.51 -18.07
N ASN A 65 7.19 -20.55 -18.80
CA ASN A 65 7.86 -21.72 -18.24
C ASN A 65 9.28 -21.43 -17.76
N ASP A 66 9.96 -20.46 -18.39
CA ASP A 66 11.28 -19.98 -18.01
C ASP A 66 11.27 -18.94 -16.87
N GLN A 67 10.08 -18.45 -16.47
CA GLN A 67 9.98 -17.61 -15.27
C GLN A 67 10.45 -18.39 -14.04
N PRO A 68 11.17 -17.74 -13.10
CA PRO A 68 11.50 -18.36 -11.83
C PRO A 68 10.21 -18.81 -11.15
N LYS A 69 10.03 -20.12 -11.01
CA LYS A 69 8.89 -20.67 -10.28
C LYS A 69 8.92 -20.15 -8.85
N GLU A 70 7.77 -19.81 -8.31
CA GLU A 70 7.65 -19.38 -6.92
C GLU A 70 8.19 -20.47 -6.00
N ILE A 71 9.31 -20.18 -5.34
CA ILE A 71 9.97 -21.13 -4.43
C ILE A 71 9.25 -21.04 -3.09
N ASN A 72 8.61 -22.13 -2.69
CA ASN A 72 8.04 -22.26 -1.35
C ASN A 72 9.16 -22.54 -0.33
N TYR A 73 9.48 -21.54 0.48
CA TYR A 73 10.51 -21.63 1.53
C TYR A 73 9.99 -22.23 2.86
N GLY A 74 8.72 -22.61 2.91
CA GLY A 74 8.05 -23.20 4.07
C GLY A 74 7.29 -22.20 4.95
N PRO A 75 6.44 -22.71 5.86
CA PRO A 75 5.51 -21.89 6.66
C PRO A 75 6.21 -20.90 7.60
N GLU A 76 7.43 -21.22 8.08
CA GLU A 76 8.21 -20.32 8.92
C GLU A 76 8.64 -19.05 8.16
N TYR A 77 9.00 -19.19 6.88
CA TYR A 77 9.34 -18.05 6.03
C TYR A 77 8.13 -17.14 5.85
N ASP A 78 6.96 -17.73 5.57
CA ASP A 78 5.73 -16.98 5.34
C ASP A 78 5.29 -16.21 6.59
N GLN A 79 5.38 -16.85 7.77
CA GLN A 79 5.08 -16.20 9.04
C GLN A 79 5.99 -14.98 9.29
N ILE A 80 7.31 -15.14 9.15
CA ILE A 80 8.27 -14.04 9.37
C ILE A 80 8.08 -12.94 8.31
N SER A 81 7.73 -13.31 7.07
CA SER A 81 7.46 -12.37 5.99
C SER A 81 6.22 -11.52 6.29
N GLN A 82 5.15 -12.15 6.77
CA GLN A 82 3.93 -11.47 7.20
C GLN A 82 4.20 -10.55 8.40
N GLU A 83 4.90 -11.04 9.43
CA GLU A 83 5.27 -10.24 10.61
C GLU A 83 6.10 -9.02 10.20
N ARG A 84 7.11 -9.19 9.33
CA ARG A 84 7.90 -8.07 8.80
C ARG A 84 7.03 -7.02 8.13
N ASN A 85 6.05 -7.43 7.32
CA ASN A 85 5.13 -6.51 6.66
C ASN A 85 4.25 -5.77 7.67
N GLN A 86 3.81 -6.43 8.74
CA GLN A 86 3.07 -5.80 9.84
C GLN A 86 3.91 -4.72 10.55
N PHE A 87 5.20 -4.97 10.82
CA PHE A 87 6.11 -3.95 11.38
C PHE A 87 6.30 -2.74 10.45
N LEU A 88 6.41 -2.97 9.14
CA LEU A 88 6.52 -1.90 8.16
C LEU A 88 5.21 -1.09 8.05
N ASN A 89 4.05 -1.75 8.13
CA ASN A 89 2.77 -1.09 8.14
C ASN A 89 2.57 -0.28 9.43
N PHE A 90 2.90 -0.85 10.59
CA PHE A 90 2.90 -0.14 11.87
C PHE A 90 3.72 1.14 11.80
N LYS A 91 4.94 1.08 11.24
CA LYS A 91 5.81 2.25 11.01
C LYS A 91 5.12 3.34 10.18
N LYS A 92 4.43 2.95 9.10
CA LYS A 92 3.75 3.90 8.21
C LYS A 92 2.57 4.57 8.92
N VAL A 93 1.71 3.78 9.55
CA VAL A 93 0.50 4.27 10.23
C VAL A 93 0.86 5.16 11.42
N ILE A 94 1.82 4.75 12.26
CA ILE A 94 2.22 5.54 13.42
C ILE A 94 2.80 6.91 13.04
N ALA A 95 3.46 7.03 11.88
CA ALA A 95 4.00 8.30 11.40
C ALA A 95 2.90 9.29 10.95
N GLN A 96 1.68 8.81 10.64
CA GLN A 96 0.57 9.68 10.25
C GLN A 96 -0.01 10.45 11.44
N ILE A 97 -0.01 9.86 12.64
CA ILE A 97 -0.49 10.50 13.88
C ILE A 97 0.17 11.87 14.08
N THR A 98 1.50 11.93 13.94
CA THR A 98 2.25 13.19 14.06
C THR A 98 1.78 14.27 13.08
N GLN A 99 1.46 13.90 11.83
CA GLN A 99 1.05 14.86 10.80
C GLN A 99 -0.32 15.48 11.11
N VAL A 100 -1.25 14.65 11.59
CA VAL A 100 -2.62 15.06 11.92
C VAL A 100 -2.63 15.94 13.18
N LEU A 101 -1.92 15.56 14.23
CA LEU A 101 -1.81 16.37 15.44
C LEU A 101 -1.17 17.75 15.18
N GLU A 102 -0.14 17.80 14.35
CA GLU A 102 0.43 19.08 13.91
C GLU A 102 -0.57 19.91 13.10
N ALA A 103 -1.39 19.31 12.25
CA ALA A 103 -2.41 20.03 11.50
C ALA A 103 -3.45 20.66 12.43
N ILE A 104 -3.95 19.90 13.43
CA ILE A 104 -4.87 20.41 14.46
C ILE A 104 -4.26 21.62 15.18
N LEU A 105 -3.00 21.51 15.63
CA LEU A 105 -2.33 22.62 16.33
C LEU A 105 -2.15 23.84 15.43
N ARG A 106 -1.77 23.65 14.15
CA ARG A 106 -1.64 24.72 13.16
C ARG A 106 -2.97 25.43 12.91
N HIS A 107 -4.10 24.71 12.84
CA HIS A 107 -5.41 25.33 12.69
C HIS A 107 -5.76 26.22 13.88
N LYS A 108 -5.50 25.76 15.11
CA LYS A 108 -5.70 26.54 16.33
C LYS A 108 -4.82 27.79 16.38
N GLU A 109 -3.54 27.66 16.04
CA GLU A 109 -2.60 28.78 16.03
C GLU A 109 -2.92 29.80 14.93
N HIS A 110 -3.35 29.34 13.75
CA HIS A 110 -3.82 30.20 12.67
C HIS A 110 -5.05 31.00 13.09
N PHE A 111 -6.01 30.36 13.75
CA PHE A 111 -7.19 31.05 14.28
C PHE A 111 -6.82 32.05 15.39
N LYS A 112 -5.87 31.71 16.27
CA LYS A 112 -5.38 32.64 17.29
C LYS A 112 -4.74 33.89 16.71
N THR A 113 -4.06 33.78 15.57
CA THR A 113 -3.31 34.87 14.95
C THR A 113 -4.11 35.70 13.95
N LYS A 114 -5.05 35.07 13.22
CA LYS A 114 -5.79 35.70 12.12
C LYS A 114 -7.31 35.54 12.22
N GLY A 115 -7.80 34.71 13.14
CA GLY A 115 -9.21 34.49 13.37
C GLY A 115 -9.83 35.63 14.18
N ASP A 116 -11.15 35.71 14.11
CA ASP A 116 -11.94 36.64 14.91
C ASP A 116 -12.91 35.80 15.75
N PRO A 117 -12.77 35.77 17.09
CA PRO A 117 -13.61 34.96 17.95
C PRO A 117 -15.06 35.45 18.02
N THR A 118 -15.34 36.69 17.59
CA THR A 118 -16.70 37.26 17.53
C THR A 118 -17.41 36.92 16.22
N ASN A 119 -16.66 36.52 15.19
CA ASN A 119 -17.20 36.15 13.90
C ASN A 119 -17.55 34.65 13.87
N GLN A 120 -18.85 34.37 13.86
CA GLN A 120 -19.40 33.01 13.84
C GLN A 120 -18.82 32.15 12.69
N SER A 121 -18.65 32.72 11.50
CA SER A 121 -18.12 31.99 10.34
C SER A 121 -16.67 31.54 10.55
N HIS A 122 -15.86 32.36 11.22
CA HIS A 122 -14.47 31.99 11.52
C HIS A 122 -14.42 30.84 12.52
N VAL A 123 -15.28 30.87 13.56
CA VAL A 123 -15.37 29.83 14.58
C VAL A 123 -15.85 28.51 13.99
N GLU A 124 -16.90 28.54 13.16
CA GLU A 124 -17.44 27.36 12.47
C GLU A 124 -16.38 26.71 11.58
N LYS A 125 -15.65 27.50 10.79
CA LYS A 125 -14.58 27.00 9.93
C LYS A 125 -13.43 26.38 10.73
N LEU A 126 -13.07 26.93 11.89
CA LEU A 126 -12.09 26.30 12.78
C LEU A 126 -12.59 24.93 13.25
N ASN A 127 -13.82 24.87 13.75
CA ASN A 127 -14.42 23.66 14.27
C ASN A 127 -14.53 22.58 13.19
N GLU A 128 -14.93 22.93 11.97
CA GLU A 128 -14.99 22.00 10.83
C GLU A 128 -13.61 21.40 10.52
N ASN A 129 -12.56 22.24 10.47
CA ASN A 129 -11.20 21.75 10.22
C ASN A 129 -10.69 20.85 11.35
N ILE A 130 -10.91 21.23 12.61
CA ILE A 130 -10.53 20.40 13.77
C ILE A 130 -11.28 19.07 13.75
N GLN A 131 -12.59 19.10 13.47
CA GLN A 131 -13.42 17.90 13.41
C GLN A 131 -12.92 16.94 12.34
N LYS A 132 -12.66 17.44 11.13
CA LYS A 132 -12.12 16.64 10.01
C LYS A 132 -10.79 15.98 10.36
N GLU A 133 -9.87 16.70 10.99
CA GLU A 133 -8.59 16.13 11.40
C GLU A 133 -8.75 15.15 12.59
N SER A 134 -9.69 15.40 13.51
CA SER A 134 -9.99 14.51 14.63
C SER A 134 -10.61 13.17 14.19
N GLU A 135 -11.46 13.19 13.16
CA GLU A 135 -12.00 11.97 12.53
C GLU A 135 -10.90 11.14 11.87
N LYS A 136 -9.98 11.79 11.14
CA LYS A 136 -8.80 11.11 10.59
C LYS A 136 -7.92 10.50 11.68
N LEU A 137 -7.68 11.23 12.77
CA LEU A 137 -6.91 10.73 13.91
C LEU A 137 -7.56 9.48 14.50
N THR A 138 -8.89 9.50 14.69
CA THR A 138 -9.65 8.35 15.16
C THR A 138 -9.47 7.15 14.24
N ALA A 139 -9.63 7.32 12.93
CA ALA A 139 -9.44 6.24 11.95
C ALA A 139 -8.01 5.66 11.98
N ILE A 140 -6.99 6.51 12.10
CA ILE A 140 -5.58 6.07 12.23
C ILE A 140 -5.38 5.28 13.54
N LEU A 141 -5.99 5.72 14.63
CA LEU A 141 -5.91 5.03 15.93
C LEU A 141 -6.63 3.68 15.90
N GLU A 142 -7.72 3.53 15.16
CA GLU A 142 -8.38 2.25 14.93
C GLU A 142 -7.53 1.32 14.07
N GLU A 143 -6.91 1.83 13.00
CA GLU A 143 -6.02 1.05 12.13
C GLU A 143 -4.76 0.57 12.86
N ILE A 144 -4.17 1.40 13.73
CA ILE A 144 -2.92 1.06 14.42
C ILE A 144 -3.13 0.05 15.56
N GLN A 145 -4.31 -0.04 16.16
CA GLN A 145 -4.60 -0.95 17.29
C GLN A 145 -4.20 -2.41 17.03
N PRO A 146 -4.67 -3.08 15.96
CA PRO A 146 -4.27 -4.46 15.68
C PRO A 146 -2.76 -4.60 15.42
N LEU A 147 -2.13 -3.59 14.80
CA LEU A 147 -0.69 -3.57 14.54
C LEU A 147 0.12 -3.38 15.83
N ALA A 148 -0.37 -2.55 16.75
CA ALA A 148 0.22 -2.33 18.06
C ALA A 148 0.21 -3.61 18.90
N LYS A 149 -0.88 -4.38 18.83
CA LYS A 149 -0.97 -5.69 19.48
C LYS A 149 0.12 -6.65 18.98
N ILE A 150 0.33 -6.71 17.67
CA ILE A 150 1.38 -7.57 17.06
C ILE A 150 2.77 -7.19 17.59
N VAL A 151 3.14 -5.90 17.60
CA VAL A 151 4.48 -5.50 18.07
C VAL A 151 4.66 -5.77 19.58
N LEU A 152 3.59 -5.67 20.38
CA LEU A 152 3.58 -5.96 21.81
C LEU A 152 3.62 -7.46 22.14
N GLU A 153 3.16 -8.31 21.23
CA GLU A 153 3.22 -9.78 21.36
C GLU A 153 4.49 -10.38 20.72
N SER A 154 5.22 -9.60 19.93
CA SER A 154 6.44 -10.02 19.24
C SER A 154 7.62 -10.32 20.20
N GLU A 155 8.67 -10.93 19.64
CA GLU A 155 9.96 -11.11 20.32
C GLU A 155 10.64 -9.78 20.70
N PHE A 156 10.20 -8.65 20.13
CA PHE A 156 10.78 -7.31 20.34
C PHE A 156 10.01 -6.45 21.35
N LYS A 157 8.97 -6.99 22.01
CA LYS A 157 8.04 -6.26 22.88
C LYS A 157 8.67 -5.30 23.88
N ALA A 158 9.83 -5.65 24.45
CA ALA A 158 10.55 -4.80 25.40
C ALA A 158 10.94 -3.42 24.85
N ARG A 159 11.05 -3.26 23.51
CA ARG A 159 11.34 -1.99 22.85
C ARG A 159 10.12 -1.07 22.69
N TYR A 160 8.93 -1.60 22.98
CA TYR A 160 7.63 -0.96 22.84
C TYR A 160 6.95 -0.72 24.19
N ASP A 161 7.72 -0.78 25.27
CA ASP A 161 7.23 -0.45 26.60
C ASP A 161 6.69 0.99 26.62
N GLY A 162 5.47 1.16 27.13
CA GLY A 162 4.72 2.42 27.10
C GLY A 162 4.08 2.80 25.75
N LEU A 163 4.05 1.91 24.75
CA LEU A 163 3.37 2.19 23.47
C LEU A 163 1.88 2.47 23.65
N THR A 164 1.18 1.64 24.44
CA THR A 164 -0.26 1.78 24.68
C THR A 164 -0.60 3.13 25.32
N GLU A 165 0.19 3.56 26.29
CA GLU A 165 0.02 4.85 26.98
C GLU A 165 0.23 6.02 26.03
N ILE A 166 1.20 5.92 25.11
CA ILE A 166 1.43 6.93 24.09
C ILE A 166 0.29 6.98 23.05
N LEU A 167 -0.26 5.83 22.65
CA LEU A 167 -1.42 5.81 21.77
C LEU A 167 -2.67 6.40 22.45
N GLU A 168 -2.82 6.20 23.76
CA GLU A 168 -3.89 6.83 24.53
C GLU A 168 -3.66 8.34 24.67
N HIS A 169 -2.42 8.77 24.94
CA HIS A 169 -2.06 10.18 25.01
C HIS A 169 -2.30 10.92 23.68
N ALA A 170 -2.22 10.22 22.54
CA ALA A 170 -2.54 10.78 21.22
C ALA A 170 -4.00 11.27 21.12
N LYS A 171 -4.93 10.74 21.92
CA LYS A 171 -6.34 11.16 21.95
C LYS A 171 -6.56 12.46 22.74
N THR A 172 -5.57 12.89 23.50
CA THR A 172 -5.66 14.09 24.33
C THR A 172 -5.29 15.35 23.55
N GLU A 173 -5.73 16.49 24.04
CA GLU A 173 -5.44 17.77 23.42
C GLU A 173 -4.06 18.30 23.85
N PHE A 174 -3.19 18.57 22.86
CA PHE A 174 -1.91 19.24 23.08
C PHE A 174 -2.11 20.76 23.18
N LYS A 175 -1.65 21.35 24.29
CA LYS A 175 -1.84 22.79 24.59
C LYS A 175 -0.85 23.67 23.85
N ASN A 176 0.37 23.20 23.66
CA ASN A 176 1.45 23.96 23.06
C ASN A 176 2.31 23.08 22.14
N LYS A 177 3.21 23.73 21.40
CA LYS A 177 4.08 23.08 20.43
C LYS A 177 5.18 22.23 21.09
N GLU A 178 5.61 22.58 22.29
CA GLU A 178 6.66 21.86 23.03
C GLU A 178 6.12 20.48 23.47
N ASP A 179 4.94 20.42 24.08
CA ASP A 179 4.24 19.20 24.47
C ASP A 179 4.07 18.26 23.27
N LEU A 180 3.63 18.81 22.13
CA LEU A 180 3.49 18.05 20.89
C LEU A 180 4.85 17.55 20.39
N THR A 181 5.89 18.38 20.46
CA THR A 181 7.24 18.01 20.00
C THR A 181 7.81 16.84 20.82
N ASP A 182 7.66 16.88 22.14
CA ASP A 182 8.09 15.79 23.03
C ASP A 182 7.32 14.49 22.76
N PHE A 183 6.00 14.59 22.56
CA PHE A 183 5.18 13.47 22.12
C PHE A 183 5.67 12.89 20.78
N CYS A 184 5.90 13.75 19.79
CA CYS A 184 6.39 13.38 18.47
C CYS A 184 7.74 12.65 18.55
N PHE A 185 8.65 13.05 19.45
CA PHE A 185 9.93 12.36 19.64
C PHE A 185 9.73 10.94 20.19
N LYS A 186 8.84 10.76 21.17
CA LYS A 186 8.51 9.43 21.70
C LYS A 186 7.88 8.54 20.62
N LEU A 187 6.99 9.09 19.80
CA LEU A 187 6.36 8.36 18.70
C LEU A 187 7.38 7.96 17.61
N LYS A 188 8.28 8.87 17.24
CA LYS A 188 9.37 8.62 16.29
C LYS A 188 10.32 7.52 16.77
N LYS A 189 10.57 7.40 18.08
CA LYS A 189 11.32 6.29 18.65
C LYS A 189 10.71 4.94 18.30
N TYR A 190 9.39 4.76 18.46
CA TYR A 190 8.73 3.50 18.10
C TYR A 190 8.72 3.24 16.59
N SER A 191 8.54 4.29 15.78
CA SER A 191 8.67 4.17 14.32
C SER A 191 10.07 3.67 13.91
N ALA A 192 11.14 4.21 14.53
CA ALA A 192 12.51 3.79 14.29
C ALA A 192 12.80 2.36 14.79
N ASN A 193 12.28 2.00 15.97
CA ASN A 193 12.37 0.64 16.50
C ASN A 193 11.72 -0.35 15.54
N SER A 194 10.50 -0.05 15.05
CA SER A 194 9.79 -0.91 14.10
C SER A 194 10.56 -1.14 12.81
N PHE A 195 11.21 -0.09 12.29
CA PHE A 195 12.05 -0.24 11.11
C PHE A 195 13.27 -1.13 11.36
N THR A 196 13.93 -0.95 12.52
CA THR A 196 15.09 -1.74 12.93
C THR A 196 14.73 -3.22 13.08
N ASP A 197 13.58 -3.49 13.70
CA ASP A 197 13.13 -4.86 13.97
C ASP A 197 12.64 -5.55 12.68
N ALA A 198 11.99 -4.83 11.76
CA ALA A 198 11.72 -5.31 10.40
C ALA A 198 13.01 -5.65 9.62
N GLY A 199 14.11 -4.95 9.89
CA GLY A 199 15.44 -5.26 9.36
C GLY A 199 15.97 -6.62 9.88
N LYS A 200 15.82 -6.89 11.18
CA LYS A 200 16.21 -8.18 11.75
C LYS A 200 15.38 -9.34 11.20
N LEU A 201 14.06 -9.14 11.04
CA LEU A 201 13.19 -10.13 10.41
C LEU A 201 13.63 -10.40 8.95
N MET A 202 14.05 -9.37 8.22
CA MET A 202 14.62 -9.54 6.87
C MET A 202 15.88 -10.42 6.88
N ASP A 203 16.77 -10.26 7.86
CA ASP A 203 17.97 -11.08 7.95
C ASP A 203 17.65 -12.54 8.32
N LYS A 204 16.60 -12.78 9.13
CA LYS A 204 16.05 -14.13 9.34
C LYS A 204 15.54 -14.76 8.04
N LEU A 205 14.77 -14.02 7.24
CA LEU A 205 14.29 -14.49 5.93
C LEU A 205 15.44 -14.87 4.99
N LYS A 206 16.50 -14.05 4.93
CA LYS A 206 17.70 -14.36 4.13
C LYS A 206 18.39 -15.63 4.60
N LYS A 207 18.46 -15.84 5.93
CA LYS A 207 19.03 -17.06 6.50
C LYS A 207 18.24 -18.30 6.09
N ILE A 208 16.90 -18.27 6.20
CA ILE A 208 16.04 -19.38 5.76
C ILE A 208 16.25 -19.69 4.28
N LYS A 209 16.32 -18.66 3.42
CA LYS A 209 16.61 -18.83 1.99
C LYS A 209 17.96 -19.51 1.73
N LYS A 210 19.01 -19.09 2.45
CA LYS A 210 20.35 -19.67 2.34
C LYS A 210 20.36 -21.14 2.80
N ASP A 211 19.71 -21.43 3.92
CA ASP A 211 19.65 -22.78 4.48
C ASP A 211 18.83 -23.71 3.58
N TYR A 212 17.75 -23.20 2.97
CA TYR A 212 16.96 -23.92 1.97
C TYR A 212 17.81 -24.28 0.74
N ALA A 213 18.56 -23.31 0.18
CA ALA A 213 19.43 -23.54 -0.97
C ALA A 213 20.51 -24.61 -0.68
N ALA A 214 21.11 -24.57 0.51
CA ALA A 214 22.10 -25.56 0.94
C ALA A 214 21.49 -26.97 1.07
N LYS A 215 20.28 -27.08 1.65
CA LYS A 215 19.56 -28.37 1.75
C LYS A 215 19.21 -28.94 0.37
N THR A 216 18.74 -28.10 -0.56
CA THR A 216 18.42 -28.56 -1.93
C THR A 216 19.66 -29.01 -2.71
N ALA A 217 20.80 -28.34 -2.52
CA ALA A 217 22.06 -28.73 -3.16
C ALA A 217 22.52 -30.13 -2.68
N ASN A 218 22.54 -30.36 -1.36
CA ASN A 218 22.98 -31.65 -0.79
C ASN A 218 22.05 -32.82 -1.15
N THR A 219 20.74 -32.55 -1.30
CA THR A 219 19.76 -33.57 -1.69
C THR A 219 19.98 -34.06 -3.13
N ASN A 220 20.38 -33.16 -4.04
CA ASN A 220 20.67 -33.52 -5.43
C ASN A 220 21.98 -34.32 -5.54
N THR A 221 23.02 -33.98 -4.78
CA THR A 221 24.30 -34.71 -4.77
C THR A 221 24.15 -36.15 -4.27
N THR A 222 23.29 -36.40 -3.28
CA THR A 222 23.08 -37.75 -2.72
C THR A 222 22.33 -38.69 -3.68
N GLN A 223 21.53 -38.16 -4.61
CA GLN A 223 20.78 -38.97 -5.57
C GLN A 223 21.59 -39.40 -6.81
N GLU A 224 22.72 -38.73 -7.12
CA GLU A 224 23.62 -39.13 -8.21
C GLU A 224 24.54 -40.31 -7.82
N GLU A 225 24.93 -40.42 -6.54
CA GLU A 225 25.76 -41.52 -6.05
C GLU A 225 25.00 -42.86 -5.93
N VAL A 226 23.67 -42.83 -5.77
CA VAL A 226 22.83 -44.06 -5.68
C VAL A 226 22.52 -44.64 -7.06
N LYS A 227 22.63 -43.86 -8.14
CA LYS A 227 22.40 -44.33 -9.52
C LYS A 227 23.64 -44.89 -10.22
N THR A 228 24.80 -44.87 -9.56
CA THR A 228 26.09 -45.33 -10.11
C THR A 228 26.58 -46.65 -9.50
N ASN A 229 25.77 -47.31 -8.67
CA ASN A 229 25.97 -48.70 -8.21
C ASN A 229 24.82 -49.59 -8.69
#